data_AF-A0A2J4Q060-F1
#
_entry.id   AF-A0A2J4Q060-F1
#
_cell.length_a   1.000
_cell.length_b   1.000
_cell.length_c   1.000
_cell.angle_alpha   90.00
_cell.angle_beta   90.00
_cell.angle_gamma   90.00
#
_symmetry.space_group_name_H-M   'P 1'
#
loop_
_entity.id
_entity.type
_entity.pdbx_description
1 polymer ?
#
loop_
_entity_poly.entity_id
_entity_poly.type
_entity_poly.pdbx_seq_one_letter_code
_entity_poly.pdbx_strand_id
1 'polypeptide(L)'
;MVAELTALRDQIDEVDKALLELLAKRLELVAEVGEVKSQYGLPIYVPERESAMLASRREEAAALGVPPDLIADVLRRVMRESYSSENDKGFKTLYPNLRPVVIVGGGGQMGRLFEKMLTLSGYQVRILEKDDWSKAEEIVADAGMVIVSVPIHITAATIAQLPPLPADCILVDLASVKAEPLQAMLAAHKGPVLGLHPMFGPDSGSLAKQVVVYCDGRQPEAYQWFLEQIQVWGARLHRISAVEHDQNMAFIQALRHFATFAYGLHLAEENVRLEQLLA
;
A
#
# COMPACT_ATOMS: atom_id res chain seq x y z
N MET A 1 17.99 -33.13 38.59
CA MET A 1 16.75 -32.38 38.33
C MET A 1 16.95 -30.88 38.14
N VAL A 2 17.21 -30.05 39.17
CA VAL A 2 17.35 -28.58 38.96
C VAL A 2 18.57 -28.23 38.09
N ALA A 3 19.73 -28.85 38.33
CA ALA A 3 20.95 -28.58 37.57
C ALA A 3 20.90 -29.06 36.10
N GLU A 4 20.28 -30.21 35.83
CA GLU A 4 20.10 -30.73 34.46
C GLU A 4 19.14 -29.86 33.66
N LEU A 5 18.08 -29.36 34.31
CA LEU A 5 17.16 -28.42 33.69
C LEU A 5 17.84 -27.08 33.37
N THR A 6 18.68 -26.57 34.27
CA THR A 6 19.48 -25.35 34.01
C THR A 6 20.41 -25.55 32.83
N ALA A 7 21.16 -26.65 32.78
CA ALA A 7 22.09 -26.92 31.68
C ALA A 7 21.39 -27.05 30.31
N LEU A 8 20.16 -27.57 30.27
CA LEU A 8 19.35 -27.60 29.04
C LEU A 8 18.83 -26.20 28.66
N ARG A 9 18.46 -25.36 29.63
CA ARG A 9 18.06 -23.97 29.38
C ARG A 9 19.21 -23.14 28.84
N ASP A 10 20.41 -23.30 29.40
CA ASP A 10 21.60 -22.61 28.91
C ASP A 10 21.90 -22.98 27.44
N GLN A 11 21.70 -24.26 27.06
CA GLN A 11 21.83 -24.69 25.66
C GLN A 11 20.75 -24.09 24.75
N ILE A 12 19.51 -23.97 25.24
CA ILE A 12 18.43 -23.31 24.49
C ILE A 12 18.77 -21.82 24.28
N ASP A 13 19.27 -21.14 25.32
CA ASP A 13 19.66 -19.73 25.23
C ASP A 13 20.76 -19.51 24.19
N GLU A 14 21.73 -20.44 24.06
CA GLU A 14 22.75 -20.36 23.02
C GLU A 14 22.16 -20.57 21.60
N VAL A 15 21.19 -21.48 21.44
CA VAL A 15 20.47 -21.64 20.17
C VAL A 15 19.68 -20.38 19.82
N ASP A 16 19.02 -19.77 20.80
CA ASP A 16 18.24 -18.55 20.61
C ASP A 16 19.13 -17.37 20.22
N LYS A 17 20.32 -17.25 20.81
CA LYS A 17 21.34 -16.27 20.37
C LYS A 17 21.78 -16.49 18.93
N ALA A 18 22.04 -17.74 18.55
CA ALA A 18 22.40 -18.07 17.16
C ALA A 18 21.27 -17.72 16.18
N LEU A 19 20.00 -17.90 16.57
CA LEU A 19 18.86 -17.46 15.78
C LEU A 19 18.86 -15.93 15.58
N LEU A 20 19.16 -15.15 16.62
CA LEU A 20 19.27 -13.69 16.52
C LEU A 20 20.38 -13.27 15.54
N GLU A 21 21.54 -13.90 15.59
CA GLU A 21 22.66 -13.63 14.67
C GLU A 21 22.27 -13.94 13.22
N LEU A 22 21.59 -15.07 12.98
CA LEU A 22 21.10 -15.43 11.65
C LEU A 22 20.04 -14.46 11.13
N LEU A 23 19.16 -13.97 12.00
CA LEU A 23 18.17 -12.96 11.65
C LEU A 23 18.82 -11.63 11.29
N ALA A 24 19.82 -11.19 12.07
CA ALA A 24 20.58 -9.96 11.78
C ALA A 24 21.26 -10.05 10.41
N LYS A 25 22.00 -11.14 10.15
CA LYS A 25 22.63 -11.39 8.85
C LYS A 25 21.61 -11.44 7.70
N ARG A 26 20.42 -12.00 7.92
CA ARG A 26 19.37 -12.02 6.91
C ARG A 26 18.86 -10.61 6.60
N LEU A 27 18.74 -9.74 7.60
CA LEU A 27 18.33 -8.35 7.40
C LEU A 27 19.38 -7.55 6.59
N GLU A 28 20.68 -7.80 6.82
CA GLU A 28 21.76 -7.24 6.00
C GLU A 28 21.65 -7.67 4.53
N LEU A 29 21.49 -8.97 4.26
CA LEU A 29 21.32 -9.49 2.90
C LEU A 29 20.07 -8.95 2.21
N VAL A 30 18.97 -8.78 2.96
CA VAL A 30 17.75 -8.14 2.44
C VAL A 30 18.03 -6.70 2.05
N ALA A 31 18.78 -5.95 2.86
CA ALA A 31 19.12 -4.57 2.56
C ALA A 31 19.97 -4.43 1.29
N GLU A 32 20.89 -5.38 1.04
CA GLU A 32 21.65 -5.47 -0.22
C GLU A 32 20.75 -5.84 -1.42
N VAL A 33 19.83 -6.79 -1.24
CA VAL A 33 18.84 -7.15 -2.27
C VAL A 33 17.94 -5.95 -2.61
N GLY A 34 17.54 -5.16 -1.62
CA GLY A 34 16.77 -3.93 -1.80
C GLY A 34 17.51 -2.91 -2.67
N GLU A 35 18.81 -2.73 -2.47
CA GLU A 35 19.66 -1.85 -3.29
C GLU A 35 19.70 -2.30 -4.75
N VAL A 36 19.91 -3.59 -4.98
CA VAL A 36 19.92 -4.18 -6.32
C VAL A 36 18.55 -4.01 -6.99
N LYS A 37 17.47 -4.36 -6.30
CA LYS A 37 16.10 -4.20 -6.83
C LYS A 37 15.79 -2.75 -7.18
N SER A 38 16.18 -1.81 -6.32
CA SER A 38 15.95 -0.38 -6.55
C SER A 38 16.71 0.11 -7.79
N GLN A 39 17.96 -0.31 -8.00
CA GLN A 39 18.71 0.03 -9.22
C GLN A 39 18.05 -0.48 -10.50
N TYR A 40 17.53 -1.71 -10.49
CA TYR A 40 16.93 -2.33 -11.67
C TYR A 40 15.43 -2.02 -11.82
N GLY A 41 14.74 -1.52 -10.79
CA GLY A 41 13.29 -1.29 -10.79
C GLY A 41 12.48 -2.56 -10.64
N LEU A 42 13.04 -3.55 -9.96
CA LEU A 42 12.36 -4.81 -9.74
C LEU A 42 11.36 -4.66 -8.57
N PRO A 43 10.19 -5.32 -8.64
CA PRO A 43 9.21 -5.22 -7.59
C PRO A 43 9.75 -5.77 -6.26
N ILE A 44 9.42 -5.08 -5.17
CA ILE A 44 9.74 -5.55 -3.80
C ILE A 44 9.17 -6.95 -3.58
N TYR A 45 7.93 -7.16 -4.02
CA TYR A 45 7.17 -8.37 -3.75
C TYR A 45 7.00 -9.23 -5.00
N VAL A 46 7.52 -10.47 -4.95
CA VAL A 46 7.41 -11.48 -6.00
C VAL A 46 6.74 -12.73 -5.42
N PRO A 47 5.41 -12.92 -5.60
CA PRO A 47 4.66 -14.00 -4.96
C PRO A 47 5.23 -15.40 -5.24
N GLU A 48 5.59 -15.68 -6.49
CA GLU A 48 6.08 -16.99 -6.91
C GLU A 48 7.40 -17.36 -6.24
N ARG A 49 8.31 -16.38 -6.09
CA ARG A 49 9.59 -16.58 -5.41
C ARG A 49 9.40 -16.89 -3.93
N GLU A 50 8.49 -16.19 -3.27
CA GLU A 50 8.15 -16.44 -1.86
C GLU A 50 7.54 -17.84 -1.68
N SER A 51 6.58 -18.21 -2.53
CA SER A 51 5.93 -19.52 -2.48
C SER A 51 6.92 -20.67 -2.72
N ALA A 52 7.79 -20.55 -3.74
CA ALA A 52 8.79 -21.57 -4.05
C ALA A 52 9.82 -21.73 -2.91
N MET A 53 10.27 -20.62 -2.32
CA MET A 53 11.18 -20.65 -1.18
C MET A 53 10.53 -21.31 0.05
N LEU A 54 9.29 -20.94 0.37
CA LEU A 54 8.56 -21.55 1.49
C LEU A 54 8.34 -23.06 1.27
N ALA A 55 7.99 -23.48 0.05
CA ALA A 55 7.83 -24.89 -0.28
C ALA A 55 9.13 -25.69 -0.05
N SER A 56 10.25 -25.21 -0.60
CA SER A 56 11.57 -25.82 -0.41
C SER A 56 11.97 -25.91 1.07
N ARG A 57 11.76 -24.85 1.86
CA ARG A 57 12.10 -24.86 3.30
C ARG A 57 11.21 -25.76 4.14
N ARG A 58 9.97 -26.01 3.71
CA ARG A 58 9.08 -26.98 4.35
C ARG A 58 9.57 -28.41 4.17
N GLU A 59 10.07 -28.75 2.99
CA GLU A 59 10.65 -30.06 2.69
C GLU A 59 11.93 -30.29 3.51
N GLU A 60 12.83 -29.31 3.54
CA GLU A 60 14.06 -29.36 4.36
C GLU A 60 13.75 -29.53 5.85
N ALA A 61 12.77 -28.77 6.38
CA ALA A 61 12.35 -28.88 7.78
C ALA A 61 11.80 -30.27 8.10
N ALA A 62 10.95 -30.83 7.23
CA ALA A 62 10.41 -32.17 7.40
C ALA A 62 11.53 -33.23 7.48
N ALA A 63 12.56 -33.11 6.64
CA ALA A 63 13.71 -34.03 6.64
C ALA A 63 14.54 -33.97 7.94
N LEU A 64 14.52 -32.84 8.65
CA LEU A 64 15.21 -32.63 9.92
C LEU A 64 14.34 -32.92 11.15
N GLY A 65 13.08 -33.34 10.96
CA GLY A 65 12.12 -33.55 12.05
C GLY A 65 11.55 -32.26 12.63
N VAL A 66 11.72 -31.12 11.95
CA VAL A 66 11.13 -29.83 12.31
C VAL A 66 9.75 -29.71 11.66
N PRO A 67 8.69 -29.30 12.39
CA PRO A 67 7.38 -29.10 11.80
C PRO A 67 7.42 -28.11 10.62
N PRO A 68 6.93 -28.47 9.42
CA PRO A 68 6.97 -27.60 8.25
C PRO A 68 6.22 -26.27 8.43
N ASP A 69 5.16 -26.26 9.24
CA ASP A 69 4.41 -25.04 9.54
C ASP A 69 5.20 -24.06 10.40
N LEU A 70 6.00 -24.56 11.36
CA LEU A 70 6.83 -23.72 12.21
C LEU A 70 7.80 -22.88 11.38
N ILE A 71 8.58 -23.52 10.50
CA ILE A 71 9.56 -22.78 9.68
C ILE A 71 8.87 -21.81 8.71
N ALA A 72 7.70 -22.20 8.18
CA ALA A 72 6.95 -21.35 7.27
C ALA A 72 6.46 -20.07 7.98
N ASP A 73 6.00 -20.18 9.22
CA ASP A 73 5.52 -19.04 9.99
C ASP A 73 6.66 -18.13 10.44
N VAL A 74 7.79 -18.69 10.88
CA VAL A 74 9.00 -17.93 11.19
C VAL A 74 9.44 -17.13 9.96
N LEU A 75 9.59 -17.79 8.81
CA LEU A 75 10.06 -17.12 7.59
C LEU A 75 9.06 -16.07 7.10
N ARG A 76 7.74 -16.30 7.18
CA ARG A 76 6.73 -15.29 6.84
C ARG A 76 6.83 -14.06 7.73
N ARG A 77 7.01 -14.23 9.04
CA ARG A 77 7.15 -13.10 9.97
C ARG A 77 8.40 -12.29 9.69
N VAL A 78 9.52 -12.96 9.40
CA VAL A 78 10.80 -12.33 9.10
C VAL A 78 10.77 -11.61 7.75
N MET A 79 10.15 -12.19 6.73
CA MET A 79 9.91 -11.51 5.45
C MET A 79 9.04 -10.27 5.59
N ARG A 80 8.01 -10.32 6.46
CA ARG A 80 7.16 -9.16 6.72
C ARG A 80 7.95 -7.98 7.29
N GLU A 81 8.94 -8.25 8.14
CA GLU A 81 9.84 -7.23 8.68
C GLU A 81 10.69 -6.58 7.57
N SER A 82 11.20 -7.40 6.65
CA SER A 82 12.02 -6.97 5.51
C SER A 82 11.31 -5.96 4.61
N TYR A 83 10.01 -6.12 4.37
CA TYR A 83 9.25 -5.20 3.50
C TYR A 83 9.05 -3.81 4.09
N SER A 84 9.14 -3.66 5.41
CA SER A 84 9.00 -2.36 6.08
C SER A 84 10.31 -1.57 6.02
N SER A 85 11.45 -2.25 6.16
CA SER A 85 12.78 -1.62 6.15
C SER A 85 13.29 -1.26 4.76
N GLU A 86 12.83 -1.94 3.69
CA GLU A 86 13.20 -1.63 2.31
C GLU A 86 12.65 -0.26 1.82
N ASN A 87 11.57 0.26 2.43
CA ASN A 87 10.89 1.48 1.98
C ASN A 87 11.72 2.76 2.17
N ASP A 88 12.73 2.76 3.04
CA ASP A 88 13.46 3.99 3.38
C ASP A 88 14.62 4.32 2.41
N LYS A 89 14.98 3.39 1.51
CA LYS A 89 16.10 3.56 0.56
C LYS A 89 15.71 4.15 -0.80
N GLY A 90 14.43 4.47 -1.00
CA GLY A 90 13.91 5.01 -2.26
C GLY A 90 13.67 3.96 -3.35
N PHE A 91 12.83 4.31 -4.31
CA PHE A 91 12.38 3.46 -5.41
C PHE A 91 12.87 4.00 -6.76
N LYS A 92 13.02 3.12 -7.76
CA LYS A 92 13.29 3.55 -9.13
C LYS A 92 12.16 4.42 -9.65
N THR A 93 12.52 5.56 -10.23
CA THR A 93 11.63 6.40 -11.02
C THR A 93 11.40 5.74 -12.38
N LEU A 94 10.21 5.18 -12.62
CA LEU A 94 9.90 4.55 -13.91
C LEU A 94 9.67 5.56 -15.04
N TYR A 95 9.20 6.78 -14.71
CA TYR A 95 8.97 7.84 -15.70
C TYR A 95 9.68 9.14 -15.29
N PRO A 96 11.01 9.26 -15.50
CA PRO A 96 11.82 10.37 -14.97
C PRO A 96 11.43 11.77 -15.47
N ASN A 97 10.80 11.83 -16.65
CA ASN A 97 10.43 13.10 -17.28
C ASN A 97 9.03 13.58 -16.88
N LEU A 98 8.39 12.97 -15.86
CA LEU A 98 7.12 13.45 -15.37
C LEU A 98 7.28 14.89 -14.84
N ARG A 99 6.38 15.77 -15.27
CA ARG A 99 6.19 17.07 -14.61
C ARG A 99 5.63 16.86 -13.20
N PRO A 100 5.61 17.87 -12.33
CA PRO A 100 5.24 17.67 -10.93
C PRO A 100 3.87 17.01 -10.75
N VAL A 101 3.80 16.16 -9.72
CA VAL A 101 2.55 15.54 -9.27
C VAL A 101 1.89 16.47 -8.28
N VAL A 102 0.62 16.81 -8.49
CA VAL A 102 -0.17 17.58 -7.53
C VAL A 102 -1.12 16.63 -6.80
N ILE A 103 -1.12 16.67 -5.46
CA ILE A 103 -2.07 15.90 -4.64
C ILE A 103 -3.06 16.87 -3.99
N VAL A 104 -4.32 16.78 -4.41
CA VAL A 104 -5.44 17.52 -3.83
C VAL A 104 -5.89 16.79 -2.56
N GLY A 105 -5.87 17.48 -1.42
CA GLY A 105 -6.05 16.86 -0.11
C GLY A 105 -4.83 16.04 0.35
N GLY A 106 -3.63 16.40 -0.12
CA GLY A 106 -2.39 15.70 0.21
C GLY A 106 -2.00 15.70 1.69
N GLY A 107 -2.47 16.67 2.47
CA GLY A 107 -2.41 16.73 3.93
C GLY A 107 -3.35 15.75 4.63
N GLY A 108 -4.18 15.00 3.90
CA GLY A 108 -4.89 13.83 4.41
C GLY A 108 -3.95 12.66 4.69
N GLN A 109 -4.41 11.65 5.45
CA GLN A 109 -3.57 10.49 5.77
C GLN A 109 -3.17 9.69 4.52
N MET A 110 -4.11 9.42 3.62
CA MET A 110 -3.83 8.71 2.36
C MET A 110 -3.02 9.58 1.38
N GLY A 111 -3.32 10.88 1.33
CA GLY A 111 -2.56 11.86 0.55
C GLY A 111 -1.07 11.85 0.93
N ARG A 112 -0.75 11.91 2.23
CA ARG A 112 0.62 11.83 2.75
C ARG A 112 1.31 10.52 2.42
N LEU A 113 0.57 9.40 2.43
CA LEU A 113 1.13 8.11 2.04
C LEU A 113 1.59 8.15 0.57
N PHE A 114 0.74 8.61 -0.35
CA PHE A 114 1.11 8.72 -1.76
C PHE A 114 2.19 9.77 -2.00
N GLU A 115 2.17 10.91 -1.30
CA GLU A 115 3.24 11.90 -1.30
C GLU A 115 4.58 11.27 -0.93
N LYS A 116 4.63 10.52 0.19
CA LYS A 116 5.83 9.82 0.63
C LYS A 116 6.33 8.84 -0.45
N MET A 117 5.45 7.99 -0.99
CA MET A 117 5.83 6.98 -1.98
C MET A 117 6.32 7.59 -3.30
N LEU A 118 5.68 8.67 -3.76
CA LEU A 118 6.10 9.41 -4.95
C LEU A 118 7.45 10.11 -4.73
N THR A 119 7.64 10.75 -3.58
CA THR A 119 8.90 11.42 -3.22
C THR A 119 10.05 10.42 -3.12
N LEU A 120 9.82 9.27 -2.46
CA LEU A 120 10.78 8.17 -2.40
C LEU A 120 11.10 7.59 -3.79
N SER A 121 10.19 7.75 -4.76
CA SER A 121 10.40 7.34 -6.15
C SER A 121 11.02 8.45 -7.01
N GLY A 122 11.45 9.57 -6.43
CA GLY A 122 12.12 10.67 -7.13
C GLY A 122 11.20 11.66 -7.85
N TYR A 123 9.88 11.58 -7.66
CA TYR A 123 8.95 12.55 -8.25
C TYR A 123 8.86 13.83 -7.41
N GLN A 124 8.72 14.98 -8.08
CA GLN A 124 8.37 16.23 -7.41
C GLN A 124 6.88 16.23 -7.07
N VAL A 125 6.55 16.45 -5.80
CA VAL A 125 5.16 16.50 -5.33
C VAL A 125 4.82 17.90 -4.85
N ARG A 126 3.64 18.39 -5.23
CA ARG A 126 3.02 19.62 -4.72
C ARG A 126 1.69 19.25 -4.06
N ILE A 127 1.33 19.96 -3.01
CA ILE A 127 0.09 19.73 -2.27
C ILE A 127 -0.87 20.89 -2.55
N LEU A 128 -2.13 20.57 -2.79
CA LEU A 128 -3.22 21.53 -2.89
C LEU A 128 -4.23 21.24 -1.78
N GLU A 129 -4.28 22.10 -0.77
CA GLU A 129 -5.23 22.01 0.34
C GLU A 129 -6.42 22.96 0.19
N LYS A 130 -7.38 22.82 1.13
CA LYS A 130 -8.59 23.65 1.21
C LYS A 130 -8.34 25.16 1.20
N ASP A 131 -7.19 25.62 1.68
CA ASP A 131 -6.86 27.05 1.79
C ASP A 131 -6.06 27.55 0.56
N ASP A 132 -5.62 26.63 -0.32
CA ASP A 132 -4.78 26.92 -1.48
C ASP A 132 -5.57 27.17 -2.77
N TRP A 133 -6.89 27.03 -2.75
CA TRP A 133 -7.74 27.12 -3.96
C TRP A 133 -7.61 28.45 -4.71
N SER A 134 -7.26 29.54 -4.03
CA SER A 134 -6.96 30.83 -4.66
C SER A 134 -5.77 30.79 -5.62
N LYS A 135 -4.87 29.81 -5.47
CA LYS A 135 -3.68 29.58 -6.28
C LYS A 135 -3.75 28.26 -7.05
N ALA A 136 -4.92 27.60 -7.09
CA ALA A 136 -5.07 26.29 -7.72
C ALA A 136 -4.58 26.28 -9.17
N GLU A 137 -4.93 27.32 -9.94
CA GLU A 137 -4.54 27.46 -11.34
C GLU A 137 -3.00 27.48 -11.52
N GLU A 138 -2.29 28.19 -10.64
CA GLU A 138 -0.82 28.22 -10.63
C GLU A 138 -0.22 26.86 -10.25
N ILE A 139 -0.77 26.21 -9.21
CA ILE A 139 -0.24 24.95 -8.66
C ILE A 139 -0.31 23.81 -9.70
N VAL A 140 -1.39 23.76 -10.50
CA VAL A 140 -1.61 22.70 -11.49
C VAL A 140 -1.18 23.07 -12.92
N ALA A 141 -0.74 24.31 -13.16
CA ALA A 141 -0.50 24.84 -14.50
C ALA A 141 0.43 23.96 -15.36
N ASP A 142 1.48 23.42 -14.75
CA ASP A 142 2.47 22.53 -15.38
C ASP A 142 2.38 21.09 -14.88
N ALA A 143 1.32 20.70 -14.15
CA ALA A 143 1.21 19.37 -13.57
C ALA A 143 1.27 18.25 -14.64
N GLY A 144 2.05 17.20 -14.35
CA GLY A 144 2.08 15.98 -15.15
C GLY A 144 1.05 14.96 -14.70
N MET A 145 0.66 15.02 -13.42
CA MET A 145 -0.38 14.20 -12.83
C MET A 145 -1.05 14.95 -11.67
N VAL A 146 -2.37 14.81 -11.55
CA VAL A 146 -3.17 15.32 -10.43
C VAL A 146 -3.85 14.14 -9.74
N ILE A 147 -3.63 13.96 -8.44
CA ILE A 147 -4.23 12.91 -7.62
C ILE A 147 -5.22 13.56 -6.64
N VAL A 148 -6.48 13.12 -6.67
CA VAL A 148 -7.53 13.59 -5.77
C VAL A 148 -7.68 12.63 -4.58
N SER A 149 -7.30 13.12 -3.39
CA SER A 149 -7.33 12.38 -2.11
C SER A 149 -8.11 13.14 -1.03
N VAL A 150 -9.38 13.44 -1.33
CA VAL A 150 -10.31 14.15 -0.43
C VAL A 150 -11.43 13.21 0.05
N PRO A 151 -12.17 13.56 1.14
CA PRO A 151 -13.32 12.78 1.58
C PRO A 151 -14.35 12.54 0.46
N ILE A 152 -14.90 11.31 0.43
CA ILE A 152 -15.77 10.80 -0.65
C ILE A 152 -16.90 11.78 -1.01
N HIS A 153 -17.58 12.33 0.00
CA HIS A 153 -18.73 13.21 -0.18
C HIS A 153 -18.43 14.55 -0.86
N ILE A 154 -17.15 14.95 -0.95
CA ILE A 154 -16.73 16.17 -1.68
C ILE A 154 -15.89 15.85 -2.92
N THR A 155 -15.58 14.59 -3.21
CA THR A 155 -14.68 14.20 -4.30
C THR A 155 -15.17 14.72 -5.66
N ALA A 156 -16.43 14.47 -6.02
CA ALA A 156 -16.98 14.91 -7.31
C ALA A 156 -17.01 16.45 -7.46
N ALA A 157 -17.40 17.16 -6.40
CA ALA A 157 -17.41 18.62 -6.39
C ALA A 157 -15.99 19.21 -6.50
N THR A 158 -15.03 18.61 -5.80
CA THR A 158 -13.60 18.98 -5.86
C THR A 158 -13.06 18.80 -7.28
N ILE A 159 -13.36 17.67 -7.92
CA ILE A 159 -12.95 17.41 -9.31
C ILE A 159 -13.56 18.43 -10.27
N ALA A 160 -14.85 18.75 -10.11
CA ALA A 160 -15.54 19.72 -10.95
C ALA A 160 -15.01 21.16 -10.79
N GLN A 161 -14.44 21.49 -9.62
CA GLN A 161 -13.85 22.80 -9.33
C GLN A 161 -12.41 22.92 -9.84
N LEU A 162 -11.76 21.82 -10.24
CA LEU A 162 -10.37 21.87 -10.72
C LEU A 162 -10.25 22.85 -11.91
N PRO A 163 -9.23 23.73 -11.90
CA PRO A 163 -8.93 24.55 -13.06
C PRO A 163 -8.50 23.66 -14.25
N PRO A 164 -8.50 24.21 -15.48
CA PRO A 164 -8.09 23.46 -16.67
C PRO A 164 -6.70 22.82 -16.49
N LEU A 165 -6.64 21.50 -16.67
CA LEU A 165 -5.40 20.75 -16.59
C LEU A 165 -4.71 20.71 -17.97
N PRO A 166 -3.37 20.58 -18.02
CA PRO A 166 -2.67 20.27 -19.27
C PRO A 166 -3.26 19.05 -19.96
N ALA A 167 -3.35 19.06 -21.29
CA ALA A 167 -4.06 18.03 -22.05
C ALA A 167 -3.51 16.62 -21.86
N ASP A 168 -2.22 16.50 -21.57
CA ASP A 168 -1.48 15.27 -21.28
C ASP A 168 -1.35 14.95 -19.78
N CYS A 169 -1.86 15.82 -18.90
CA CYS A 169 -1.87 15.57 -17.45
C CYS A 169 -2.73 14.35 -17.12
N ILE A 170 -2.25 13.45 -16.28
CA ILE A 170 -3.02 12.29 -15.83
C ILE A 170 -3.89 12.72 -14.65
N LEU A 171 -5.22 12.54 -14.72
CA LEU A 171 -6.12 12.81 -13.60
C LEU A 171 -6.47 11.50 -12.89
N VAL A 172 -6.20 11.44 -11.58
CA VAL A 172 -6.34 10.25 -10.74
C VAL A 172 -7.20 10.55 -9.51
N ASP A 173 -8.04 9.60 -9.07
CA ASP A 173 -8.67 9.65 -7.73
C ASP A 173 -8.22 8.47 -6.86
N LEU A 174 -8.28 8.65 -5.54
CA LEU A 174 -8.05 7.60 -4.52
C LEU A 174 -9.31 7.25 -3.71
N ALA A 175 -10.50 7.59 -4.21
CA ALA A 175 -11.75 7.42 -3.45
C ALA A 175 -12.09 5.94 -3.21
N SER A 176 -12.87 5.64 -2.17
CA SER A 176 -13.34 4.26 -1.93
C SER A 176 -14.57 3.86 -2.76
N VAL A 177 -15.14 4.79 -3.52
CA VAL A 177 -16.19 4.57 -4.53
C VAL A 177 -15.66 5.00 -5.89
N LYS A 178 -16.07 4.37 -6.99
CA LYS A 178 -15.44 4.57 -8.30
C LYS A 178 -16.38 5.12 -9.35
N ALA A 179 -17.66 4.76 -9.37
CA ALA A 179 -18.55 5.15 -10.46
C ALA A 179 -18.70 6.67 -10.57
N GLU A 180 -19.06 7.34 -9.48
CA GLU A 180 -19.27 8.79 -9.48
C GLU A 180 -17.96 9.60 -9.66
N PRO A 181 -16.87 9.35 -8.91
CA PRO A 181 -15.60 10.06 -9.11
C PRO A 181 -15.02 9.89 -10.53
N LEU A 182 -15.07 8.68 -11.08
CA LEU A 182 -14.55 8.42 -12.43
C LEU A 182 -15.33 9.20 -13.50
N GLN A 183 -16.65 9.26 -13.37
CA GLN A 183 -17.49 10.07 -14.28
C GLN A 183 -17.19 11.57 -14.14
N ALA A 184 -17.01 12.06 -12.90
CA ALA A 184 -16.64 13.45 -12.66
C ALA A 184 -15.28 13.79 -13.32
N MET A 185 -14.28 12.91 -13.20
CA MET A 185 -12.97 13.10 -13.85
C MET A 185 -13.06 13.09 -15.37
N LEU A 186 -13.82 12.15 -15.95
CA LEU A 186 -14.02 12.06 -17.40
C LEU A 186 -14.74 13.27 -18.00
N ALA A 187 -15.60 13.92 -17.22
CA ALA A 187 -16.29 15.15 -17.59
C ALA A 187 -15.38 16.38 -17.48
N ALA A 188 -14.64 16.50 -16.38
CA ALA A 188 -13.77 17.63 -16.08
C ALA A 188 -12.50 17.67 -16.95
N HIS A 189 -11.96 16.52 -17.35
CA HIS A 189 -10.71 16.43 -18.10
C HIS A 189 -10.85 15.71 -19.43
N LYS A 190 -10.12 16.16 -20.47
CA LYS A 190 -10.09 15.53 -21.80
C LYS A 190 -8.92 14.56 -22.00
N GLY A 191 -7.88 14.64 -21.17
CA GLY A 191 -6.72 13.77 -21.22
C GLY A 191 -6.90 12.42 -20.52
N PRO A 192 -5.79 11.80 -20.08
CA PRO A 192 -5.79 10.51 -19.39
C PRO A 192 -6.49 10.56 -18.04
N VAL A 193 -7.27 9.51 -17.72
CA VAL A 193 -8.04 9.40 -16.48
C VAL A 193 -7.95 7.98 -15.90
N LEU A 194 -7.62 7.88 -14.61
CA LEU A 194 -7.44 6.63 -13.87
C LEU A 194 -8.13 6.69 -12.51
N GLY A 195 -9.06 5.77 -12.22
CA GLY A 195 -9.60 5.61 -10.87
C GLY A 195 -8.77 4.60 -10.07
N LEU A 196 -8.33 4.94 -8.85
CA LEU A 196 -7.69 4.02 -7.93
C LEU A 196 -8.49 3.88 -6.63
N HIS A 197 -8.39 2.72 -6.00
CA HIS A 197 -8.85 2.48 -4.64
C HIS A 197 -7.80 1.64 -3.91
N PRO A 198 -6.97 2.26 -3.05
CA PRO A 198 -6.13 1.54 -2.11
C PRO A 198 -7.00 0.77 -1.11
N MET A 199 -6.99 -0.56 -1.15
CA MET A 199 -7.83 -1.43 -0.31
C MET A 199 -7.27 -1.61 1.11
N PHE A 200 -6.60 -0.57 1.61
CA PHE A 200 -5.87 -0.58 2.87
C PHE A 200 -5.85 0.82 3.49
N GLY A 201 -5.63 0.87 4.80
CA GLY A 201 -5.52 2.11 5.55
C GLY A 201 -4.14 2.77 5.41
N PRO A 202 -4.04 4.07 5.77
CA PRO A 202 -2.81 4.84 5.68
C PRO A 202 -1.72 4.40 6.66
N ASP A 203 -2.08 3.64 7.71
CA ASP A 203 -1.13 3.10 8.70
C ASP A 203 -0.35 1.87 8.19
N SER A 204 -0.47 1.55 6.90
CA SER A 204 0.32 0.50 6.28
C SER A 204 1.79 0.91 6.19
N GLY A 205 2.64 0.35 7.05
CA GLY A 205 4.09 0.60 7.03
C GLY A 205 4.79 0.16 5.72
N SER A 206 4.12 -0.65 4.89
CA SER A 206 4.57 -1.04 3.56
C SER A 206 3.41 -1.36 2.63
N LEU A 207 3.57 -1.05 1.34
CA LEU A 207 2.63 -1.40 0.28
C LEU A 207 2.81 -2.85 -0.21
N ALA A 208 3.84 -3.56 0.29
CA ALA A 208 4.05 -4.96 -0.03
C ALA A 208 2.80 -5.81 0.29
N LYS A 209 2.33 -6.57 -0.72
CA LYS A 209 1.14 -7.44 -0.66
C LYS A 209 -0.20 -6.70 -0.52
N GLN A 210 -0.18 -5.38 -0.37
CA GLN A 210 -1.40 -4.58 -0.34
C GLN A 210 -2.09 -4.60 -1.70
N VAL A 211 -3.41 -4.50 -1.72
CA VAL A 211 -4.18 -4.49 -2.97
C VAL A 211 -4.55 -3.06 -3.32
N VAL A 212 -4.26 -2.64 -4.55
CA VAL A 212 -4.80 -1.42 -5.14
C VAL A 212 -5.71 -1.85 -6.28
N VAL A 213 -6.99 -1.54 -6.15
CA VAL A 213 -7.95 -1.73 -7.24
C VAL A 213 -7.85 -0.54 -8.18
N TYR A 214 -7.94 -0.79 -9.49
CA TYR A 214 -7.96 0.27 -10.48
C TYR A 214 -9.06 0.09 -11.51
N CYS A 215 -9.61 1.23 -11.94
CA CYS A 215 -10.64 1.34 -12.96
C CYS A 215 -10.14 2.25 -14.08
N ASP A 216 -10.10 1.74 -15.31
CA ASP A 216 -9.71 2.54 -16.46
C ASP A 216 -10.76 3.61 -16.77
N GLY A 217 -10.32 4.84 -16.95
CA GLY A 217 -11.15 5.95 -17.45
C GLY A 217 -10.91 6.20 -18.93
N ARG A 218 -9.74 6.76 -19.26
CA ARG A 218 -9.37 7.15 -20.64
C ARG A 218 -7.85 7.10 -20.82
N GLN A 219 -7.41 6.68 -22.02
CA GLN A 219 -5.99 6.62 -22.43
C GLN A 219 -5.10 5.80 -21.46
N PRO A 220 -5.39 4.51 -21.24
CA PRO A 220 -4.62 3.66 -20.33
C PRO A 220 -3.13 3.57 -20.63
N GLU A 221 -2.75 3.68 -21.89
CA GLU A 221 -1.37 3.73 -22.34
C GLU A 221 -0.56 4.88 -21.70
N ALA A 222 -1.20 6.00 -21.34
CA ALA A 222 -0.52 7.16 -20.79
C ALA A 222 -0.15 7.02 -19.30
N TYR A 223 -0.85 6.16 -18.56
CA TYR A 223 -0.63 5.94 -17.12
C TYR A 223 -0.15 4.52 -16.78
N GLN A 224 0.13 3.68 -17.78
CA GLN A 224 0.61 2.32 -17.57
C GLN A 224 1.90 2.28 -16.72
N TRP A 225 2.82 3.22 -16.93
CA TRP A 225 4.03 3.35 -16.12
C TRP A 225 3.73 3.61 -14.63
N PHE A 226 2.62 4.28 -14.31
CA PHE A 226 2.23 4.59 -12.93
C PHE A 226 1.65 3.36 -12.23
N LEU A 227 0.89 2.54 -12.96
CA LEU A 227 0.48 1.22 -12.48
C LEU A 227 1.71 0.35 -12.19
N GLU A 228 2.69 0.31 -13.10
CA GLU A 228 3.95 -0.38 -12.87
C GLU A 228 4.73 0.19 -11.68
N GLN A 229 4.70 1.51 -11.48
CA GLN A 229 5.33 2.17 -10.33
C GLN A 229 4.68 1.70 -9.00
N ILE A 230 3.36 1.57 -8.96
CA ILE A 230 2.63 1.03 -7.81
C ILE A 230 3.02 -0.44 -7.53
N GLN A 231 3.29 -1.23 -8.58
CA GLN A 231 3.80 -2.59 -8.43
C GLN A 231 5.25 -2.62 -7.93
N VAL A 232 6.10 -1.66 -8.34
CA VAL A 232 7.46 -1.50 -7.80
C VAL A 232 7.41 -1.25 -6.29
N TRP A 233 6.43 -0.49 -5.81
CA TRP A 233 6.16 -0.30 -4.38
C TRP A 233 5.71 -1.59 -3.65
N GLY A 234 5.46 -2.68 -4.39
CA GLY A 234 5.11 -4.00 -3.86
C GLY A 234 3.60 -4.28 -3.78
N ALA A 235 2.77 -3.35 -4.24
CA ALA A 235 1.32 -3.54 -4.26
C ALA A 235 0.89 -4.49 -5.40
N ARG A 236 -0.22 -5.18 -5.16
CA ARG A 236 -0.93 -5.99 -6.15
C ARG A 236 -2.01 -5.14 -6.80
N LEU A 237 -1.97 -5.06 -8.12
CA LEU A 237 -3.02 -4.40 -8.88
C LEU A 237 -4.15 -5.37 -9.21
N HIS A 238 -5.38 -4.89 -9.09
CA HIS A 238 -6.57 -5.61 -9.53
C HIS A 238 -7.43 -4.70 -10.40
N ARG A 239 -7.58 -5.07 -11.67
CA ARG A 239 -8.41 -4.34 -12.63
C ARG A 239 -9.87 -4.72 -12.47
N ILE A 240 -10.76 -3.73 -12.43
CA ILE A 240 -12.21 -3.94 -12.39
C ILE A 240 -12.94 -2.75 -13.01
N SER A 241 -14.18 -2.95 -13.48
CA SER A 241 -15.03 -1.82 -13.89
C SER A 241 -15.51 -1.02 -12.68
N ALA A 242 -15.73 0.29 -12.84
CA ALA A 242 -16.19 1.15 -11.75
C ALA A 242 -17.57 0.73 -11.17
N VAL A 243 -18.47 0.22 -12.03
CA VAL A 243 -19.80 -0.25 -11.61
C VAL A 243 -19.68 -1.54 -10.80
N GLU A 244 -18.90 -2.51 -11.30
CA GLU A 244 -18.69 -3.78 -10.61
C GLU A 244 -17.92 -3.60 -9.30
N HIS A 245 -16.96 -2.67 -9.28
CA HIS A 245 -16.27 -2.26 -8.07
C HIS A 245 -17.25 -1.84 -6.98
N ASP A 246 -18.12 -0.87 -7.27
CA ASP A 246 -19.03 -0.31 -6.26
C ASP A 246 -20.04 -1.36 -5.79
N GLN A 247 -20.50 -2.25 -6.69
CA GLN A 247 -21.31 -3.42 -6.33
C GLN A 247 -20.57 -4.36 -5.37
N ASN A 248 -19.32 -4.70 -5.65
CA ASN A 248 -18.52 -5.58 -4.81
C ASN A 248 -18.19 -4.94 -3.44
N MET A 249 -17.91 -3.63 -3.42
CA MET A 249 -17.60 -2.90 -2.18
C MET A 249 -18.80 -2.78 -1.24
N ALA A 250 -20.03 -2.80 -1.76
CA ALA A 250 -21.23 -2.89 -0.92
C ALA A 250 -21.22 -4.15 -0.02
N PHE A 251 -20.71 -5.27 -0.53
CA PHE A 251 -20.59 -6.51 0.25
C PHE A 251 -19.28 -6.59 1.05
N ILE A 252 -18.15 -6.19 0.48
CA ILE A 252 -16.84 -6.35 1.13
C ILE A 252 -16.64 -5.32 2.24
N GLN A 253 -16.92 -4.05 1.96
CA GLN A 253 -16.65 -2.95 2.89
C GLN A 253 -17.89 -2.56 3.67
N ALA A 254 -18.98 -2.20 2.99
CA ALA A 254 -20.14 -1.63 3.69
C ALA A 254 -20.75 -2.62 4.69
N LEU A 255 -20.96 -3.89 4.29
CA LEU A 255 -21.47 -4.91 5.20
C LEU A 255 -20.50 -5.23 6.34
N ARG A 256 -19.19 -5.33 6.05
CA ARG A 256 -18.17 -5.59 7.09
C ARG A 256 -18.15 -4.48 8.13
N HIS A 257 -18.08 -3.22 7.70
CA HIS A 257 -18.03 -2.07 8.59
C HIS A 257 -19.34 -1.89 9.34
N PHE A 258 -20.48 -2.12 8.70
CA PHE A 258 -21.79 -2.10 9.37
C PHE A 258 -21.87 -3.16 10.47
N ALA A 259 -21.44 -4.40 10.20
CA ALA A 259 -21.43 -5.46 11.21
C ALA A 259 -20.50 -5.11 12.39
N THR A 260 -19.30 -4.60 12.12
CA THR A 260 -18.36 -4.16 13.17
C THR A 260 -18.92 -2.99 13.97
N PHE A 261 -19.55 -2.02 13.31
CA PHE A 261 -20.20 -0.89 13.96
C PHE A 261 -21.35 -1.34 14.86
N ALA A 262 -22.25 -2.19 14.36
CA ALA A 262 -23.38 -2.71 15.12
C ALA A 262 -22.91 -3.51 16.34
N TYR A 263 -21.86 -4.32 16.19
CA TYR A 263 -21.25 -5.05 17.29
C TYR A 263 -20.65 -4.11 18.35
N GLY A 264 -19.91 -3.08 17.93
CA GLY A 264 -19.34 -2.08 18.82
C GLY A 264 -20.39 -1.25 19.54
N LEU A 265 -21.46 -0.85 18.84
CA LEU A 265 -22.59 -0.13 19.41
C LEU A 265 -23.30 -0.96 20.48
N HIS A 266 -23.59 -2.23 20.18
CA HIS A 266 -24.24 -3.12 21.14
C HIS A 266 -23.37 -3.35 22.39
N LEU A 267 -22.06 -3.56 22.23
CA LEU A 267 -21.14 -3.64 23.38
C LEU A 267 -21.15 -2.36 24.23
N ALA A 268 -21.22 -1.19 23.60
CA ALA A 268 -21.30 0.08 24.32
C ALA A 268 -22.63 0.24 25.08
N GLU A 269 -23.74 -0.21 24.50
CA GLU A 269 -25.07 -0.18 25.13
C GLU A 269 -25.17 -1.14 26.33
N GLU A 270 -24.58 -2.33 26.24
CA GLU A 270 -24.54 -3.31 27.33
C GLU A 270 -23.63 -2.87 28.50
N ASN A 271 -22.89 -1.76 28.35
CA ASN A 271 -22.02 -1.15 29.36
C ASN A 271 -21.06 -2.17 30.02
N VAL A 272 -20.54 -3.09 29.21
CA VAL A 272 -19.66 -4.17 29.66
C VAL A 272 -18.29 -3.63 30.04
N ARG A 273 -17.71 -4.16 31.12
CA ARG A 273 -16.32 -3.86 31.48
C ARG A 273 -15.37 -4.60 30.55
N LEU A 274 -14.81 -3.89 29.57
CA LEU A 274 -13.90 -4.46 28.57
C LEU A 274 -12.72 -5.24 29.18
N GLU A 275 -12.16 -4.77 30.29
CA GLU A 275 -11.07 -5.46 31.01
C GLU A 275 -11.46 -6.89 31.45
N GLN A 276 -12.73 -7.12 31.79
CA GLN A 276 -13.23 -8.44 32.19
C GLN A 276 -13.45 -9.38 31.00
N LEU A 277 -13.67 -8.83 29.81
CA LEU A 277 -13.85 -9.61 28.58
C LEU A 277 -12.52 -10.00 27.93
N LEU A 278 -11.43 -9.31 28.27
CA LEU A 278 -10.09 -9.51 27.72
C LEU A 278 -9.20 -10.44 28.57
N ALA A 279 -9.66 -10.81 29.78
CA ALA A 279 -8.95 -11.71 30.71
C ALA A 279 -9.12 -13.18 30.31
#